data_AF-A0A849VKN8-F1
#
_entry.id   AF-A0A849VKN8-F1
#
_cell.length_a   1.000
_cell.length_b   1.000
_cell.length_c   1.000
_cell.angle_alpha   90.00
_cell.angle_beta   90.00
_cell.angle_gamma   90.00
#
_symmetry.space_group_name_H-M   'P 1'
#
loop_
_entity.id
_entity.type
_entity.pdbx_description
1 polymer ?
#
loop_
_entity_poly.entity_id
_entity_poly.type
_entity_poly.pdbx_seq_one_letter_code
_entity_poly.pdbx_strand_id
1 'polypeptide(L)'
;MKLFKLGLLSAIGTASLTSVAFASDYQYNTFHWKQGEQQVSLGSSRDRVCFLSSVQGKFEGWAEEVSVKKVGASYYLGGKSDQDNVAATATCVLNPKGDKYTQFDTWEQGQSYLYMGDRHNVCFLTSMSGKYEGWKESIEVKNTPSGVYLGGTSDQHSVKASAACLSRYNPNLRSYTWRQGEGTKTLAPTATNVCYLTRIAGKFKGYGESVSLSKSNGYWQLSGSSQQRDVTATATCTSKF
;
A
#
# COMPACT_ATOMS: atom_id res chain seq x y z
N MET A 1 46.16 -53.12 -46.89
CA MET A 1 45.61 -51.76 -46.66
C MET A 1 44.56 -51.83 -45.56
N LYS A 2 44.85 -51.34 -44.35
CA LYS A 2 43.87 -51.23 -43.26
C LYS A 2 43.54 -49.75 -43.06
N LEU A 3 42.27 -49.39 -43.25
CA LEU A 3 41.73 -48.03 -43.03
C LEU A 3 41.68 -47.72 -41.53
N PHE A 4 42.30 -46.61 -41.12
CA PHE A 4 42.08 -45.99 -39.81
C PHE A 4 40.89 -45.04 -39.89
N LYS A 5 39.85 -45.29 -39.08
CA LYS A 5 38.74 -44.36 -38.82
C LYS A 5 39.15 -43.41 -37.70
N LEU A 6 39.41 -42.14 -38.00
CA LEU A 6 39.48 -41.07 -37.01
C LEU A 6 38.06 -40.67 -36.59
N GLY A 7 37.73 -40.87 -35.32
CA GLY A 7 36.54 -40.30 -34.69
C GLY A 7 36.87 -38.90 -34.16
N LEU A 8 36.22 -37.87 -34.71
CA LEU A 8 36.25 -36.51 -34.18
C LEU A 8 35.22 -36.41 -33.05
N LEU A 9 35.70 -36.23 -31.81
CA LEU A 9 34.86 -35.87 -30.66
C LEU A 9 34.75 -34.34 -30.61
N SER A 10 33.55 -33.81 -30.89
CA SER A 10 33.23 -32.39 -30.72
C SER A 10 32.81 -32.15 -29.26
N ALA A 11 33.65 -31.43 -28.50
CA ALA A 11 33.34 -31.02 -27.15
C ALA A 11 32.52 -29.71 -27.18
N ILE A 12 31.22 -29.83 -26.95
CA ILE A 12 30.33 -28.67 -26.76
C ILE A 12 30.52 -28.18 -25.32
N GLY A 13 31.28 -27.11 -25.14
CA GLY A 13 31.41 -26.42 -23.85
C GLY A 13 30.13 -25.68 -23.51
N THR A 14 29.39 -26.15 -22.51
CA THR A 14 28.25 -25.44 -21.92
C THR A 14 28.77 -24.34 -20.98
N ALA A 15 28.83 -23.10 -21.48
CA ALA A 15 29.07 -21.94 -20.63
C ALA A 15 27.88 -21.75 -19.68
N SER A 16 28.08 -22.10 -18.41
CA SER A 16 27.11 -21.79 -17.35
C SER A 16 27.15 -20.28 -17.06
N LEU A 17 26.12 -19.56 -17.50
CA LEU A 17 25.87 -18.19 -17.09
C LEU A 17 25.39 -18.21 -15.64
N THR A 18 26.30 -17.91 -14.70
CA THR A 18 25.94 -17.63 -13.31
C THR A 18 25.18 -16.31 -13.26
N SER A 19 23.86 -16.35 -13.15
CA SER A 19 23.06 -15.17 -12.84
C SER A 19 23.39 -14.73 -11.41
N VAL A 20 24.01 -13.57 -11.28
CA VAL A 20 24.20 -12.94 -9.97
C VAL A 20 22.83 -12.42 -9.54
N ALA A 21 22.16 -13.13 -8.63
CA ALA A 21 20.91 -12.67 -8.05
C ALA A 21 21.19 -11.41 -7.23
N PHE A 22 20.75 -10.25 -7.71
CA PHE A 22 20.80 -9.01 -6.93
C PHE A 22 19.89 -9.17 -5.72
N ALA A 23 20.45 -9.00 -4.52
CA ALA A 23 19.65 -8.99 -3.29
C ALA A 23 18.64 -7.85 -3.33
N SER A 24 17.40 -8.13 -2.93
CA SER A 24 16.35 -7.12 -2.79
C SER A 24 16.69 -6.16 -1.65
N ASP A 25 16.63 -4.84 -1.88
CA ASP A 25 16.85 -3.83 -0.84
C ASP A 25 15.75 -3.84 0.22
N TYR A 26 14.56 -4.32 -0.14
CA TYR A 26 13.39 -4.38 0.72
C TYR A 26 12.82 -5.79 0.79
N GLN A 27 12.38 -6.17 1.98
CA GLN A 27 11.64 -7.41 2.22
C GLN A 27 10.24 -7.07 2.71
N TYR A 28 9.27 -7.92 2.38
CA TYR A 28 7.86 -7.61 2.60
C TYR A 28 7.09 -8.78 3.17
N ASN A 29 6.26 -8.51 4.17
CA ASN A 29 5.18 -9.40 4.59
C ASN A 29 3.83 -8.78 4.23
N THR A 30 2.87 -9.61 3.84
CA THR A 30 1.51 -9.19 3.51
C THR A 30 0.53 -9.96 4.40
N PHE A 31 -0.44 -9.25 4.96
CA PHE A 31 -1.41 -9.79 5.90
C PHE A 31 -2.81 -9.38 5.50
N HIS A 32 -3.77 -10.26 5.74
CA HIS A 32 -5.17 -10.04 5.38
C HIS A 32 -6.02 -10.09 6.63
N TRP A 33 -7.05 -9.26 6.65
CA TRP A 33 -8.11 -9.29 7.66
C TRP A 33 -9.43 -9.07 6.95
N LYS A 34 -10.46 -9.80 7.37
CA LYS A 34 -11.85 -9.52 7.00
C LYS A 34 -12.71 -9.39 8.24
N GLN A 35 -13.84 -8.74 8.06
CA GLN A 35 -14.85 -8.57 9.09
C GLN A 35 -15.23 -9.89 9.76
N GLY A 36 -15.40 -9.84 11.08
CA GLY A 36 -15.66 -11.00 11.93
C GLY A 36 -14.41 -11.72 12.40
N GLU A 37 -13.24 -11.45 11.82
CA GLU A 37 -11.98 -12.00 12.29
C GLU A 37 -11.39 -11.21 13.45
N GLN A 38 -10.62 -11.91 14.29
CA GLN A 38 -9.78 -11.26 15.28
C GLN A 38 -8.71 -10.39 14.60
N GLN A 39 -8.26 -9.38 15.33
CA GLN A 39 -7.16 -8.52 14.90
C GLN A 39 -5.89 -9.34 14.61
N VAL A 40 -5.25 -9.08 13.48
CA VAL A 40 -4.07 -9.80 13.00
C VAL A 40 -2.80 -9.12 13.50
N SER A 41 -1.94 -9.85 14.19
CA SER A 41 -0.61 -9.37 14.55
C SER A 41 0.28 -9.29 13.32
N LEU A 42 0.85 -8.10 13.07
CA LEU A 42 1.75 -7.84 11.95
C LEU A 42 3.22 -7.92 12.35
N GLY A 43 3.50 -8.14 13.65
CA GLY A 43 4.84 -8.26 14.23
C GLY A 43 5.36 -6.98 14.89
N SER A 44 6.62 -7.02 15.28
CA SER A 44 7.27 -5.97 16.07
C SER A 44 7.41 -4.65 15.30
N SER A 45 7.05 -3.54 15.92
CA SER A 45 7.31 -2.19 15.40
C SER A 45 8.79 -1.76 15.45
N ARG A 46 9.67 -2.59 16.05
CA ARG A 46 11.12 -2.31 16.09
C ARG A 46 11.81 -2.66 14.79
N ASP A 47 11.34 -3.69 14.08
CA ASP A 47 12.00 -4.22 12.89
C ASP A 47 11.29 -3.85 11.58
N ARG A 48 10.02 -3.42 11.61
CA ARG A 48 9.22 -3.16 10.41
C ARG A 48 8.40 -1.87 10.48
N VAL A 49 7.91 -1.46 9.31
CA VAL A 49 6.85 -0.46 9.17
C VAL A 49 5.72 -1.07 8.35
N CYS A 50 4.48 -0.97 8.84
CA CYS A 50 3.30 -1.53 8.19
C CYS A 50 2.32 -0.43 7.77
N PHE A 51 1.68 -0.63 6.62
CA PHE A 51 0.70 0.30 6.05
C PHE A 51 -0.44 -0.44 5.36
N LEU A 52 -1.54 0.28 5.12
CA LEU A 52 -2.71 -0.24 4.43
C LEU A 52 -2.39 -0.34 2.92
N SER A 53 -2.54 -1.53 2.34
CA SER A 53 -2.26 -1.79 0.93
C SER A 53 -3.48 -2.26 0.15
N SER A 54 -4.58 -2.61 0.79
CA SER A 54 -5.85 -2.86 0.12
C SER A 54 -7.01 -2.52 1.04
N VAL A 55 -8.09 -1.99 0.47
CA VAL A 55 -9.39 -1.83 1.13
C VAL A 55 -10.46 -2.40 0.22
N GLN A 56 -11.38 -3.14 0.79
CA GLN A 56 -12.50 -3.75 0.09
C GLN A 56 -13.75 -3.67 0.95
N GLY A 57 -14.89 -3.54 0.28
CA GLY A 57 -16.19 -3.86 0.85
C GLY A 57 -17.11 -2.66 0.95
N LYS A 58 -18.16 -2.86 1.73
CA LYS A 58 -19.29 -1.95 1.89
C LYS A 58 -19.05 -1.04 3.09
N PHE A 59 -18.80 0.24 2.84
CA PHE A 59 -18.61 1.28 3.84
C PHE A 59 -19.85 2.20 3.86
N GLU A 60 -20.97 1.68 4.37
CA GLU A 60 -22.26 2.40 4.39
C GLU A 60 -22.66 2.96 5.76
N GLY A 61 -22.17 2.38 6.84
CA GLY A 61 -22.49 2.79 8.20
C GLY A 61 -21.54 3.84 8.76
N TRP A 62 -21.65 4.02 10.08
CA TRP A 62 -20.96 5.07 10.82
C TRP A 62 -19.68 4.57 11.50
N ALA A 63 -19.46 3.25 11.51
CA ALA A 63 -18.47 2.59 12.35
C ALA A 63 -17.59 1.60 11.56
N GLU A 64 -17.74 1.56 10.24
CA GLU A 64 -16.93 0.78 9.32
C GLU A 64 -15.53 1.37 9.34
N GLU A 65 -14.56 0.53 9.64
CA GLU A 65 -13.17 0.88 9.80
C GLU A 65 -12.33 -0.30 9.36
N VAL A 66 -11.28 -0.01 8.62
CA VAL A 66 -10.10 -0.87 8.49
C VAL A 66 -8.87 -0.07 8.87
N SER A 67 -7.96 -0.69 9.60
CA SER A 67 -6.81 0.03 10.15
C SER A 67 -5.58 -0.85 10.37
N VAL A 68 -4.42 -0.26 10.12
CA VAL A 68 -3.11 -0.69 10.60
C VAL A 68 -2.73 0.21 11.77
N LYS A 69 -2.66 -0.35 12.98
CA LYS A 69 -2.38 0.40 14.21
C LYS A 69 -1.12 -0.13 14.89
N LYS A 70 -0.36 0.77 15.51
CA LYS A 70 0.73 0.42 16.42
C LYS A 70 0.20 0.43 17.86
N VAL A 71 0.26 -0.71 18.53
CA VAL A 71 -0.11 -0.86 19.94
C VAL A 71 1.11 -1.32 20.71
N GLY A 72 1.65 -0.43 21.55
CA GLY A 72 2.92 -0.66 22.24
C GLY A 72 4.05 -0.91 21.25
N ALA A 73 4.68 -2.08 21.35
CA ALA A 73 5.79 -2.48 20.50
C ALA A 73 5.38 -3.27 19.25
N SER A 74 4.09 -3.43 18.95
CA SER A 74 3.61 -4.29 17.85
C SER A 74 2.66 -3.57 16.91
N TYR A 75 2.67 -3.99 15.64
CA TYR A 75 1.70 -3.58 14.63
C TYR A 75 0.56 -4.59 14.53
N TYR A 76 -0.62 -4.10 14.19
CA TYR A 76 -1.81 -4.90 14.02
C TYR A 76 -2.66 -4.42 12.85
N LEU A 77 -3.30 -5.35 12.14
CA LEU A 77 -4.33 -5.10 11.14
C LEU A 77 -5.67 -5.55 11.72
N GLY A 78 -6.68 -4.71 11.62
CA GLY A 78 -8.03 -5.06 12.00
C GLY A 78 -9.03 -4.01 11.57
N GLY A 79 -10.25 -4.13 12.07
CA GLY A 79 -11.32 -3.24 11.71
C GLY A 79 -12.57 -3.50 12.51
N LYS A 80 -13.59 -2.68 12.25
CA LYS A 80 -14.95 -2.83 12.77
C LYS A 80 -15.90 -2.63 11.60
N SER A 81 -16.98 -3.39 11.53
CA SER A 81 -18.03 -3.20 10.53
C SER A 81 -19.27 -3.96 11.00
N ASP A 82 -20.43 -3.45 10.64
CA ASP A 82 -21.73 -4.15 10.76
C ASP A 82 -22.27 -4.59 9.38
N GLN A 83 -21.48 -4.40 8.30
CA GLN A 83 -21.82 -4.81 6.93
C GLN A 83 -21.40 -6.26 6.65
N ASP A 84 -21.39 -6.70 5.40
CA ASP A 84 -20.65 -7.90 5.00
C ASP A 84 -19.50 -7.50 4.09
N ASN A 85 -18.43 -8.31 4.09
CA ASN A 85 -17.29 -8.21 3.16
C ASN A 85 -16.39 -6.97 3.31
N VAL A 86 -16.43 -6.26 4.45
CA VAL A 86 -15.37 -5.30 4.76
C VAL A 86 -14.07 -6.05 5.04
N ALA A 87 -13.04 -5.74 4.27
CA ALA A 87 -11.74 -6.40 4.36
C ALA A 87 -10.61 -5.44 4.04
N ALA A 88 -9.41 -5.80 4.51
CA ALA A 88 -8.21 -5.05 4.25
C ALA A 88 -6.98 -5.95 4.13
N THR A 89 -5.98 -5.41 3.44
CA THR A 89 -4.65 -5.98 3.38
C THR A 89 -3.66 -4.97 3.92
N ALA A 90 -2.74 -5.42 4.77
CA ALA A 90 -1.59 -4.65 5.20
C ALA A 90 -0.32 -5.19 4.52
N THR A 91 0.59 -4.29 4.18
CA THR A 91 1.96 -4.66 3.79
C THR A 91 2.94 -4.08 4.79
N CYS A 92 3.86 -4.92 5.26
CA CYS A 92 4.93 -4.53 6.16
C CYS A 92 6.28 -4.61 5.45
N VAL A 93 7.03 -3.52 5.46
CA VAL A 93 8.43 -3.48 5.01
C VAL A 93 9.31 -3.88 6.19
N LEU A 94 10.04 -4.98 6.03
CA LEU A 94 10.99 -5.45 7.03
C LEU A 94 12.32 -4.72 6.86
N ASN A 95 12.93 -4.35 7.98
CA ASN A 95 14.19 -3.60 8.02
C ASN A 95 14.20 -2.36 7.11
N PRO A 96 13.20 -1.45 7.23
CA PRO A 96 13.25 -0.19 6.49
C PRO A 96 14.54 0.55 6.84
N LYS A 97 15.13 1.22 5.85
CA LYS A 97 16.48 1.78 5.99
C LYS A 97 16.45 2.95 7.00
N GLY A 98 17.26 2.87 8.05
CA GLY A 98 17.44 3.96 9.02
C GLY A 98 16.40 4.02 10.16
N ASP A 99 16.28 5.20 10.77
CA ASP A 99 15.43 5.44 11.94
C ASP A 99 13.92 5.26 11.61
N LYS A 100 13.22 4.55 12.51
CA LYS A 100 11.83 4.10 12.33
C LYS A 100 10.82 4.89 13.15
N TYR A 101 11.13 6.14 13.45
CA TYR A 101 10.17 6.97 14.15
C TYR A 101 8.98 7.22 13.22
N THR A 102 7.87 6.56 13.55
CA THR A 102 6.58 6.70 12.88
C THR A 102 5.70 7.57 13.73
N GLN A 103 5.39 8.76 13.21
CA GLN A 103 4.33 9.59 13.78
C GLN A 103 3.00 9.15 13.15
N PHE A 104 1.96 9.00 13.97
CA PHE A 104 0.61 8.68 13.52
C PHE A 104 -0.30 9.86 13.79
N ASP A 105 -1.12 10.19 12.81
CA ASP A 105 -2.07 11.28 12.87
C ASP A 105 -3.40 10.82 12.28
N THR A 106 -4.49 11.41 12.78
CA THR A 106 -5.86 11.11 12.35
C THR A 106 -6.55 12.40 11.95
N TRP A 107 -7.15 12.38 10.77
CA TRP A 107 -8.02 13.44 10.26
C TRP A 107 -9.46 12.96 10.26
N GLU A 108 -10.37 13.86 10.57
CA GLU A 108 -11.81 13.64 10.52
C GLU A 108 -12.49 14.66 9.63
N GLN A 109 -13.57 14.26 8.95
CA GLN A 109 -14.35 15.15 8.10
C GLN A 109 -14.74 16.46 8.78
N GLY A 110 -14.71 17.54 8.00
CA GLY A 110 -14.95 18.90 8.50
C GLY A 110 -13.71 19.58 9.10
N GLN A 111 -12.63 18.83 9.39
CA GLN A 111 -11.35 19.43 9.77
C GLN A 111 -10.59 19.95 8.55
N SER A 112 -9.79 21.01 8.77
CA SER A 112 -8.75 21.38 7.82
C SER A 112 -7.73 20.27 7.66
N TYR A 113 -7.00 20.28 6.54
CA TYR A 113 -5.87 19.37 6.33
C TYR A 113 -4.86 19.49 7.49
N LEU A 114 -4.49 18.34 8.06
CA LEU A 114 -3.55 18.21 9.17
C LEU A 114 -2.12 18.16 8.62
N TYR A 115 -1.26 19.06 9.07
CA TYR A 115 0.15 19.03 8.72
C TYR A 115 0.84 17.86 9.41
N MET A 116 1.43 16.95 8.63
CA MET A 116 2.11 15.76 9.14
C MET A 116 3.65 15.89 9.14
N GLY A 117 4.19 16.93 8.51
CA GLY A 117 5.63 17.17 8.45
C GLY A 117 6.08 17.89 7.19
N ASP A 118 7.38 18.17 7.11
CA ASP A 118 7.99 18.79 5.95
C ASP A 118 8.04 17.84 4.74
N ARG A 119 8.55 18.33 3.61
CA ARG A 119 8.68 17.57 2.35
C ARG A 119 9.66 16.38 2.43
N HIS A 120 10.38 16.22 3.53
CA HIS A 120 11.29 15.10 3.77
C HIS A 120 10.59 13.97 4.51
N ASN A 121 9.25 13.88 4.45
CA ASN A 121 8.51 12.78 5.05
C ASN A 121 7.91 11.87 3.98
N VAL A 122 7.99 10.57 4.25
CA VAL A 122 7.27 9.52 3.53
C VAL A 122 6.05 9.17 4.35
N CYS A 123 4.88 9.65 3.92
CA CYS A 123 3.62 9.45 4.63
C CYS A 123 2.66 8.57 3.82
N PHE A 124 1.95 7.70 4.52
CA PHE A 124 1.09 6.67 3.92
C PHE A 124 -0.18 6.45 4.74
N LEU A 125 -1.26 6.06 4.06
CA LEU A 125 -2.52 5.76 4.73
C LEU A 125 -2.39 4.49 5.59
N THR A 126 -2.92 4.57 6.80
CA THR A 126 -2.99 3.46 7.75
C THR A 126 -4.42 3.09 8.11
N SER A 127 -5.40 3.98 7.92
CA SER A 127 -6.81 3.62 8.11
C SER A 127 -7.75 4.31 7.13
N MET A 128 -8.89 3.67 6.91
CA MET A 128 -10.07 4.21 6.23
C MET A 128 -11.27 3.89 7.10
N SER A 129 -12.09 4.90 7.41
CA SER A 129 -13.29 4.71 8.23
C SER A 129 -14.41 5.67 7.84
N GLY A 130 -15.65 5.25 8.13
CA GLY A 130 -16.85 6.03 7.93
C GLY A 130 -17.62 5.65 6.69
N LYS A 131 -18.56 6.52 6.32
CA LYS A 131 -19.54 6.28 5.27
C LYS A 131 -19.05 6.81 3.91
N TYR A 132 -18.91 5.92 2.93
CA TYR A 132 -18.46 6.22 1.56
C TYR A 132 -19.58 5.94 0.54
N GLU A 133 -20.66 6.72 0.60
CA GLU A 133 -21.84 6.53 -0.26
C GLU A 133 -21.90 7.44 -1.50
N GLY A 134 -21.08 8.48 -1.57
CA GLY A 134 -21.05 9.42 -2.69
C GLY A 134 -19.72 9.39 -3.45
N TRP A 135 -19.62 10.27 -4.43
CA TRP A 135 -18.43 10.43 -5.28
C TRP A 135 -17.43 11.44 -4.70
N LYS A 136 -17.82 12.20 -3.68
CA LYS A 136 -16.98 13.22 -3.04
C LYS A 136 -16.15 12.67 -1.89
N GLU A 137 -16.47 11.49 -1.38
CA GLU A 137 -15.78 10.91 -0.24
C GLU A 137 -14.37 10.52 -0.65
N SER A 138 -13.40 11.17 -0.04
CA SER A 138 -12.00 10.93 -0.27
C SER A 138 -11.21 11.10 1.01
N ILE A 139 -10.16 10.30 1.12
CA ILE A 139 -9.11 10.45 2.11
C ILE A 139 -7.77 10.49 1.39
N GLU A 140 -6.91 11.41 1.79
CA GLU A 140 -5.64 11.61 1.11
C GLU A 140 -4.50 12.09 2.01
N VAL A 141 -3.31 11.58 1.71
CA VAL A 141 -2.03 12.14 2.08
C VAL A 141 -1.52 12.97 0.90
N LYS A 142 -1.51 14.29 1.07
CA LYS A 142 -1.16 15.27 0.05
C LYS A 142 0.26 15.78 0.26
N ASN A 143 1.13 15.53 -0.71
CA ASN A 143 2.49 16.06 -0.76
C ASN A 143 2.48 17.40 -1.50
N THR A 144 2.95 18.48 -0.87
CA THR A 144 3.08 19.81 -1.46
C THR A 144 4.51 20.33 -1.30
N PRO A 145 4.88 21.45 -1.96
CA PRO A 145 6.17 22.09 -1.71
C PRO A 145 6.37 22.57 -0.27
N SER A 146 5.28 22.85 0.46
CA SER A 146 5.31 23.35 1.85
C SER A 146 5.30 22.24 2.91
N GLY A 147 4.97 21.00 2.52
CA GLY A 147 4.97 19.86 3.44
C GLY A 147 4.03 18.74 3.01
N VAL A 148 3.78 17.83 3.94
CA VAL A 148 2.89 16.69 3.77
C VAL A 148 1.69 16.86 4.69
N TYR A 149 0.49 16.63 4.16
CA TYR A 149 -0.76 16.87 4.87
C TYR A 149 -1.69 15.66 4.78
N LEU A 150 -2.40 15.34 5.84
CA LEU A 150 -3.50 14.38 5.84
C LEU A 150 -4.83 15.12 5.78
N GLY A 151 -5.73 14.69 4.92
CA GLY A 151 -7.06 15.26 4.83
C GLY A 151 -7.98 14.46 3.94
N GLY A 152 -9.02 15.12 3.45
CA GLY A 152 -10.01 14.49 2.61
C GLY A 152 -11.17 15.44 2.31
N THR A 153 -12.19 14.89 1.66
CA THR A 153 -13.46 15.55 1.39
C THR A 153 -14.58 14.57 1.67
N SER A 154 -15.71 15.03 2.21
CA SER A 154 -16.89 14.20 2.44
C SER A 154 -18.13 15.08 2.62
N ASP A 155 -19.24 14.67 2.01
CA ASP A 155 -20.58 15.17 2.32
C ASP A 155 -21.35 14.18 3.23
N GLN A 156 -20.68 13.12 3.71
CA GLN A 156 -21.25 12.08 4.55
C GLN A 156 -20.98 12.35 6.04
N HIS A 157 -21.20 11.33 6.87
CA HIS A 157 -20.92 11.35 8.30
C HIS A 157 -19.75 10.42 8.63
N SER A 158 -18.95 10.82 9.61
CA SER A 158 -17.90 10.00 10.22
C SER A 158 -16.78 9.54 9.28
N VAL A 159 -16.58 10.15 8.11
CA VAL A 159 -15.41 9.87 7.27
C VAL A 159 -14.14 10.31 7.98
N LYS A 160 -13.23 9.35 8.19
CA LYS A 160 -11.97 9.53 8.90
C LYS A 160 -10.84 8.80 8.19
N ALA A 161 -9.64 9.34 8.34
CA ALA A 161 -8.42 8.72 7.87
C ALA A 161 -7.36 8.79 8.94
N SER A 162 -6.50 7.78 9.00
CA SER A 162 -5.24 7.88 9.69
C SER A 162 -4.12 7.66 8.71
N ALA A 163 -3.00 8.32 8.96
CA ALA A 163 -1.77 8.10 8.24
C ALA A 163 -0.60 8.06 9.21
N ALA A 164 0.51 7.49 8.73
CA ALA A 164 1.77 7.55 9.44
C ALA A 164 2.88 8.11 8.55
N CYS A 165 3.85 8.78 9.16
CA CYS A 165 4.98 9.40 8.48
C CYS A 165 6.31 8.87 8.98
N LEU A 166 7.24 8.70 8.04
CA LEU A 166 8.66 8.41 8.27
C LEU A 166 9.50 9.59 7.80
N SER A 167 10.42 10.06 8.64
CA SER A 167 11.41 11.06 8.21
C SER A 167 12.44 10.42 7.27
N ARG A 168 12.57 10.98 6.06
CA ARG A 168 13.42 10.52 4.97
C ARG A 168 14.04 11.69 4.25
N TYR A 169 15.36 11.81 4.32
CA TYR A 169 16.06 12.90 3.65
C TYR A 169 15.92 12.84 2.12
N ASN A 170 15.20 13.83 1.56
CA ASN A 170 14.92 14.01 0.13
C ASN A 170 14.40 12.71 -0.53
N PRO A 171 13.16 12.28 -0.20
CA PRO A 171 12.60 11.07 -0.77
C PRO A 171 12.23 11.32 -2.23
N ASN A 172 12.52 10.36 -3.10
CA ASN A 172 12.11 10.40 -4.50
C ASN A 172 10.68 9.88 -4.64
N LEU A 173 9.70 10.77 -4.49
CA LEU A 173 8.28 10.40 -4.54
C LEU A 173 7.77 10.39 -5.98
N ARG A 174 7.11 9.30 -6.38
CA ARG A 174 6.37 9.22 -7.65
C ARG A 174 4.98 8.66 -7.42
N SER A 175 3.96 9.43 -7.81
CA SER A 175 2.55 9.07 -7.60
C SER A 175 1.90 8.55 -8.87
N TYR A 176 0.99 7.60 -8.69
CA TYR A 176 0.25 6.94 -9.76
C TYR A 176 -1.21 6.80 -9.31
N THR A 177 -2.12 7.22 -10.18
CA THR A 177 -3.55 7.14 -9.91
C THR A 177 -4.19 6.09 -10.81
N TRP A 178 -4.89 5.16 -10.20
CA TRP A 178 -5.82 4.26 -10.87
C TRP A 178 -7.24 4.81 -10.73
N ARG A 179 -8.01 4.72 -11.80
CA ARG A 179 -9.43 5.08 -11.87
C ARG A 179 -10.23 3.87 -12.31
N GLN A 180 -11.45 3.76 -11.80
CA GLN A 180 -12.38 2.74 -12.23
C GLN A 180 -12.44 2.60 -13.76
N GLY A 181 -12.44 1.35 -14.22
CA GLY A 181 -12.47 1.00 -15.64
C GLY A 181 -11.09 0.95 -16.29
N GLU A 182 -10.05 1.49 -15.64
CA GLU A 182 -8.67 1.30 -16.09
C GLU A 182 -8.19 -0.11 -15.74
N GLY A 183 -7.31 -0.66 -16.58
CA GLY A 183 -6.55 -1.85 -16.25
C GLY A 183 -5.56 -1.60 -15.10
N THR A 184 -4.98 -2.68 -14.57
CA THR A 184 -3.93 -2.63 -13.56
C THR A 184 -2.76 -1.76 -13.99
N LYS A 185 -2.29 -0.87 -13.12
CA LYS A 185 -1.12 -0.02 -13.35
C LYS A 185 0.13 -0.61 -12.74
N THR A 186 1.11 -0.93 -13.57
CA THR A 186 2.47 -1.26 -13.11
C THR A 186 3.18 0.02 -12.67
N LEU A 187 3.73 0.03 -11.45
CA LEU A 187 4.28 1.22 -10.82
C LEU A 187 5.81 1.25 -10.86
N ALA A 188 6.44 0.42 -10.03
CA ALA A 188 7.87 0.42 -9.77
C ALA A 188 8.37 -0.97 -9.32
N PRO A 189 9.66 -1.30 -9.52
CA PRO A 189 10.23 -2.56 -9.05
C PRO A 189 10.14 -2.70 -7.53
N THR A 190 9.70 -3.86 -7.06
CA THR A 190 9.60 -4.19 -5.62
C THR A 190 10.97 -4.33 -4.96
N ALA A 191 12.00 -4.67 -5.74
CA ALA A 191 13.35 -4.87 -5.25
C ALA A 191 14.00 -3.57 -4.76
N THR A 192 13.68 -2.44 -5.38
CA THR A 192 14.35 -1.15 -5.11
C THR A 192 13.41 -0.09 -4.56
N ASN A 193 12.09 -0.31 -4.63
CA ASN A 193 11.10 0.70 -4.27
C ASN A 193 10.04 0.11 -3.36
N VAL A 194 9.53 0.93 -2.45
CA VAL A 194 8.29 0.69 -1.70
C VAL A 194 7.21 1.59 -2.28
N CYS A 195 6.04 1.02 -2.54
CA CYS A 195 4.84 1.79 -2.87
C CYS A 195 3.81 1.63 -1.75
N TYR A 196 2.99 2.65 -1.54
CA TYR A 196 1.96 2.69 -0.51
C TYR A 196 0.77 3.55 -0.97
N LEU A 197 -0.41 3.29 -0.41
CA LEU A 197 -1.61 4.06 -0.72
C LEU A 197 -1.53 5.45 -0.08
N THR A 198 -1.79 6.48 -0.87
CA THR A 198 -1.86 7.89 -0.45
C THR A 198 -3.21 8.50 -0.70
N ARG A 199 -4.08 7.91 -1.52
CA ARG A 199 -5.46 8.36 -1.67
C ARG A 199 -6.40 7.21 -1.96
N ILE A 200 -7.56 7.23 -1.33
CA ILE A 200 -8.71 6.38 -1.65
C ILE A 200 -9.92 7.29 -1.76
N ALA A 201 -10.69 7.16 -2.83
CA ALA A 201 -11.89 7.97 -3.02
C ALA A 201 -12.96 7.25 -3.83
N GLY A 202 -14.18 7.77 -3.71
CA GLY A 202 -15.36 7.31 -4.42
C GLY A 202 -16.28 6.51 -3.53
N LYS A 203 -17.27 5.89 -4.18
CA LYS A 203 -18.39 5.24 -3.52
C LYS A 203 -18.10 3.77 -3.25
N PHE A 204 -18.01 3.38 -1.99
CA PHE A 204 -17.84 2.00 -1.51
C PHE A 204 -19.16 1.46 -0.93
N LYS A 205 -20.17 1.29 -1.79
CA LYS A 205 -21.54 0.92 -1.39
C LYS A 205 -21.87 -0.57 -1.60
N GLY A 206 -21.18 -1.25 -2.52
CA GLY A 206 -21.46 -2.63 -2.86
C GLY A 206 -20.46 -3.61 -2.25
N TYR A 207 -20.57 -4.86 -2.69
CA TYR A 207 -19.69 -5.95 -2.27
C TYR A 207 -18.42 -6.08 -3.13
N GLY A 208 -18.31 -5.33 -4.22
CA GLY A 208 -17.26 -5.46 -5.23
C GLY A 208 -16.23 -4.34 -5.23
N GLU A 209 -16.48 -3.26 -4.48
CA GLU A 209 -15.63 -2.08 -4.45
C GLU A 209 -14.34 -2.38 -3.70
N SER A 210 -13.24 -2.24 -4.40
CA SER A 210 -11.91 -2.50 -3.87
C SER A 210 -10.88 -1.65 -4.58
N VAL A 211 -9.85 -1.29 -3.83
CA VAL A 211 -8.61 -0.75 -4.35
C VAL A 211 -7.46 -1.52 -3.72
N SER A 212 -6.48 -1.90 -4.52
CA SER A 212 -5.42 -2.80 -4.11
C SER A 212 -4.09 -2.38 -4.69
N LEU A 213 -3.11 -2.29 -3.80
CA LEU A 213 -1.70 -2.19 -4.10
C LEU A 213 -1.08 -3.56 -3.81
N SER A 214 -0.68 -4.25 -4.87
CA SER A 214 -0.16 -5.62 -4.82
C SER A 214 1.21 -5.72 -5.48
N LYS A 215 1.85 -6.89 -5.35
CA LYS A 215 3.15 -7.21 -5.95
C LYS A 215 2.94 -8.34 -6.95
N SER A 216 3.39 -8.16 -8.18
CA SER A 216 3.32 -9.19 -9.23
C SER A 216 4.49 -9.04 -10.19
N ASN A 217 5.10 -10.17 -10.58
CA ASN A 217 6.23 -10.22 -11.52
C ASN A 217 7.40 -9.27 -11.14
N GLY A 218 7.66 -9.10 -9.84
CA GLY A 218 8.71 -8.22 -9.34
C GLY A 218 8.37 -6.73 -9.32
N TYR A 219 7.14 -6.34 -9.68
CA TYR A 219 6.68 -4.94 -9.68
C TYR A 219 5.52 -4.71 -8.72
N TRP A 220 5.45 -3.49 -8.19
CA TRP A 220 4.25 -2.96 -7.56
C TRP A 220 3.18 -2.70 -8.61
N GLN A 221 1.94 -3.02 -8.27
CA GLN A 221 0.79 -2.84 -9.14
C GLN A 221 -0.36 -2.20 -8.36
N LEU A 222 -0.97 -1.16 -8.94
CA LEU A 222 -2.19 -0.55 -8.43
C LEU A 222 -3.38 -0.95 -9.30
N SER A 223 -4.40 -1.52 -8.69
CA SER A 223 -5.64 -1.92 -9.34
C SER A 223 -6.84 -1.67 -8.43
N GLY A 224 -8.03 -1.94 -8.95
CA GLY A 224 -9.26 -1.93 -8.20
C GLY A 224 -10.38 -2.57 -8.99
N SER A 225 -11.51 -2.73 -8.34
CA SER A 225 -12.77 -3.18 -8.92
C SER A 225 -13.89 -2.35 -8.33
N SER A 226 -14.91 -2.03 -9.12
CA SER A 226 -16.08 -1.29 -8.64
C SER A 226 -17.23 -1.43 -9.64
N GLN A 227 -18.45 -1.63 -9.13
CA GLN A 227 -19.68 -1.47 -9.90
C GLN A 227 -20.30 -0.08 -9.69
N GLN A 228 -19.85 0.66 -8.67
CA GLN A 228 -20.18 2.08 -8.45
C GLN A 228 -19.33 3.01 -9.30
N ARG A 229 -19.77 4.25 -9.55
CA ARG A 229 -18.96 5.27 -10.26
C ARG A 229 -17.86 5.86 -9.36
N ASP A 230 -16.77 6.28 -10.00
CA ASP A 230 -15.74 7.18 -9.45
C ASP A 230 -14.86 6.61 -8.33
N VAL A 231 -14.80 5.27 -8.19
CA VAL A 231 -13.79 4.66 -7.31
C VAL A 231 -12.40 4.89 -7.90
N THR A 232 -11.53 5.49 -7.10
CA THR A 232 -10.17 5.84 -7.48
C THR A 232 -9.20 5.58 -6.34
N ALA A 233 -7.95 5.28 -6.69
CA ALA A 233 -6.87 5.19 -5.72
C ALA A 233 -5.61 5.85 -6.27
N THR A 234 -4.81 6.41 -5.37
CA THR A 234 -3.45 6.86 -5.66
C THR A 234 -2.48 6.10 -4.79
N ALA A 235 -1.42 5.59 -5.41
CA ALA A 235 -0.26 5.06 -4.73
C ALA A 235 0.95 5.94 -5.01
N THR A 236 1.80 6.11 -4.00
CA THR A 236 3.08 6.81 -4.13
C THR A 236 4.20 5.81 -3.88
N CYS A 237 5.25 5.88 -4.69
CA CYS A 237 6.42 5.02 -4.61
C CYS A 237 7.67 5.83 -4.31
N THR A 238 8.61 5.22 -3.59
CA THR A 238 9.94 5.78 -3.32
C THR A 238 11.00 4.69 -3.23
N SER A 239 12.25 5.00 -3.59
CA SER A 239 13.39 4.12 -3.33
C SER A 239 14.08 4.41 -2.00
N LYS A 240 13.62 5.43 -1.26
CA LYS A 240 14.12 5.82 0.08
C LYS A 240 13.00 5.68 1.12
N PHE A 241 12.64 4.44 1.42
CA PHE A 241 11.58 4.09 2.38
C PHE A 241 12.12 3.66 3.74
#